data_AF-A0AAE6JJH6-F1
#
_entry.id   AF-A0AAE6JJH6-F1
#
_cell.length_a   1.000
_cell.length_b   1.000
_cell.length_c   1.000
_cell.angle_alpha   90.00
_cell.angle_beta   90.00
_cell.angle_gamma   90.00
#
_symmetry.space_group_name_H-M   'P 1'
#
loop_
_entity.id
_entity.type
_entity.pdbx_description
1 polymer ?
#
loop_
_entity_poly.entity_id
_entity_poly.type
_entity_poly.pdbx_seq_one_letter_code
_entity_poly.pdbx_strand_id
1 'polypeptide(L)'
;MTNRLRTEIQEEEEVEEVIEERPARELPDNFFTQLFTKGFLTTEKATNALPFILFLAFLGMVYIGNMHYAEKSVREIDALTKEVKELGWDYKSTKADMAFKSTLTEVAKRADTLGLSQSVDPPGKITVKEVADGN
;
A
#
# COMPACT_ATOMS: atom_id res chain seq x y z
N MET A 1 27.49 54.16 -67.07
CA MET A 1 26.18 53.66 -66.63
C MET A 1 26.41 52.83 -65.39
N THR A 2 26.01 53.35 -64.23
CA THR A 2 26.33 52.75 -62.93
C THR A 2 25.14 51.92 -62.49
N ASN A 3 25.33 50.60 -62.40
CA ASN A 3 24.29 49.63 -62.04
C ASN A 3 23.86 49.82 -60.58
N ARG A 4 22.62 50.26 -60.38
CA ARG A 4 21.94 50.31 -59.06
C ARG A 4 21.31 48.98 -58.65
N LEU A 5 21.17 48.04 -59.58
CA LEU A 5 20.59 46.70 -59.33
C LEU A 5 21.55 45.76 -58.57
N ARG A 6 22.84 46.09 -58.47
CA ARG A 6 23.84 45.23 -57.81
C ARG A 6 23.88 45.42 -56.28
N THR A 7 23.32 46.51 -55.76
CA THR A 7 23.38 46.84 -54.33
C THR A 7 22.25 46.16 -53.55
N GLU A 8 21.04 46.04 -54.11
CA GLU A 8 19.91 45.34 -53.48
C GLU A 8 20.11 43.81 -53.47
N ILE A 9 20.72 43.24 -54.52
CA ILE A 9 21.06 41.81 -54.57
C ILE A 9 22.15 41.45 -53.54
N GLN A 10 23.01 42.42 -53.19
CA GLN A 10 24.06 42.24 -52.18
C GLN A 10 23.51 42.35 -50.75
N GLU A 11 22.47 43.16 -50.51
CA GLU A 11 21.79 43.27 -49.21
C GLU A 11 20.83 42.09 -48.95
N GLU A 12 20.21 41.50 -49.97
CA GLU A 12 19.39 40.28 -49.82
C GLU A 12 20.24 39.01 -49.62
N GLU A 13 21.46 38.93 -50.20
CA GLU A 13 22.39 37.82 -49.94
C GLU A 13 23.03 37.87 -48.53
N GLU A 14 23.16 39.04 -47.89
CA GLU A 14 23.74 39.15 -46.54
C GLU A 14 22.74 38.91 -45.39
N VAL A 15 21.43 38.86 -45.66
CA VAL A 15 20.41 38.55 -44.63
C VAL A 15 20.16 37.04 -44.50
N GLU A 16 20.69 36.22 -45.40
CA GLU A 16 20.52 34.77 -45.39
C GLU A 16 21.79 33.99 -45.03
N GLU A 17 22.67 34.52 -44.17
CA GLU A 17 23.75 33.70 -43.59
C GLU A 17 24.16 34.16 -42.18
N VAL A 18 23.18 34.30 -41.28
CA VAL A 18 23.42 34.10 -39.84
C VAL A 18 22.33 33.18 -39.32
N ILE A 19 22.35 31.92 -39.78
CA ILE A 19 21.86 30.84 -38.92
C ILE A 19 22.94 30.70 -37.86
N GLU A 20 22.75 31.43 -36.76
CA GLU A 20 23.43 31.17 -35.50
C GLU A 20 23.28 29.67 -35.24
N GLU A 21 24.35 28.89 -35.45
CA GLU A 21 24.40 27.50 -35.05
C GLU A 21 24.18 27.48 -33.55
N ARG A 22 22.93 27.28 -33.14
CA ARG A 22 22.59 27.08 -31.73
C ARG A 22 23.50 25.92 -31.30
N PRO A 23 24.42 26.14 -30.34
CA PRO A 23 25.35 25.11 -29.94
C PRO A 23 24.53 23.87 -29.64
N ALA A 24 24.85 22.77 -30.32
CA ALA A 24 24.15 21.50 -30.19
C ALA A 24 23.98 21.28 -28.69
N ARG A 25 22.72 21.29 -28.22
CA ARG A 25 22.42 21.16 -26.80
C ARG A 25 23.21 19.96 -26.31
N GLU A 26 24.21 20.20 -25.47
CA GLU A 26 25.00 19.13 -24.88
C GLU A 26 24.03 18.32 -24.04
N LEU A 27 23.52 17.24 -24.64
CA LEU A 27 22.68 16.28 -23.97
C LEU A 27 23.50 15.84 -22.76
N PRO A 28 22.94 15.87 -21.54
CA PRO A 28 23.69 15.53 -20.35
C PRO A 28 24.37 14.18 -20.54
N ASP A 29 25.61 14.03 -20.07
CA ASP A 29 26.43 12.80 -20.09
C ASP A 29 25.85 11.69 -19.20
N ASN A 30 24.54 11.48 -19.31
CA ASN A 30 23.80 10.43 -18.67
C ASN A 30 24.06 9.14 -19.46
N PHE A 31 24.28 8.05 -18.74
CA PHE A 31 24.51 6.71 -19.30
C PHE A 31 23.53 6.34 -20.43
N PHE A 32 22.28 6.79 -20.32
CA PHE A 32 21.26 6.63 -21.36
C PHE A 32 21.59 7.36 -22.67
N THR A 33 22.01 8.63 -22.61
CA THR A 33 22.34 9.39 -23.82
C THR A 33 23.56 8.79 -24.49
N GLN A 34 24.57 8.35 -23.74
CA GLN A 34 25.76 7.69 -24.30
C GLN A 34 25.44 6.36 -25.00
N LEU A 35 24.49 5.57 -24.48
CA LEU A 35 24.06 4.31 -25.11
C LEU A 35 23.22 4.53 -26.38
N PHE A 36 22.36 5.57 -26.40
CA PHE A 36 21.46 5.83 -27.53
C PHE A 36 22.07 6.72 -28.63
N THR A 37 23.01 7.62 -28.29
CA THR A 37 23.61 8.56 -29.26
C THR A 37 24.91 8.03 -29.88
N LYS A 38 25.71 7.26 -29.13
CA LYS A 38 27.04 6.83 -29.58
C LYS A 38 26.99 5.46 -30.25
N GLY A 39 26.40 5.37 -31.45
CA GLY A 39 26.72 4.40 -32.52
C GLY A 39 26.91 2.90 -32.19
N PHE A 40 26.54 2.42 -31.00
CA PHE A 40 26.83 1.06 -30.54
C PHE A 40 25.90 0.02 -31.19
N LEU A 41 24.79 0.48 -31.75
CA LEU A 41 23.79 -0.30 -32.48
C LEU A 41 24.06 -0.22 -33.99
N THR A 42 25.04 -0.99 -34.46
CA THR A 42 25.16 -1.31 -35.89
C THR A 42 23.89 -2.06 -36.33
N THR A 43 23.40 -1.82 -37.55
CA THR A 43 22.09 -2.32 -38.03
C THR A 43 21.91 -3.84 -37.87
N GLU A 44 22.98 -4.62 -38.04
CA GLU A 44 22.97 -6.07 -37.78
C GLU A 44 22.82 -6.41 -36.29
N LYS A 45 23.53 -5.71 -35.39
CA LYS A 45 23.45 -5.95 -33.95
C LYS A 45 22.12 -5.49 -33.37
N ALA A 46 21.58 -4.38 -33.87
CA ALA A 46 20.26 -3.87 -33.49
C ALA A 46 19.14 -4.87 -33.84
N THR A 47 19.20 -5.44 -35.05
CA THR A 47 18.20 -6.43 -35.50
C THR A 47 18.27 -7.72 -34.68
N ASN A 48 19.48 -8.18 -34.33
CA ASN A 48 19.66 -9.37 -33.48
C ASN A 48 19.28 -9.12 -32.00
N ALA A 49 19.44 -7.89 -31.49
CA ALA A 49 19.09 -7.52 -30.11
C ALA A 49 17.61 -7.13 -29.93
N LEU A 50 16.89 -6.88 -31.02
CA LEU A 50 15.47 -6.51 -31.04
C LEU A 50 14.56 -7.45 -30.23
N PRO A 51 14.62 -8.79 -30.39
CA PRO A 51 13.82 -9.71 -29.57
C PRO A 51 14.15 -9.62 -28.07
N PHE A 52 15.40 -9.35 -27.71
CA PHE A 52 15.82 -9.20 -26.32
C PHE A 52 15.30 -7.90 -25.69
N ILE A 53 15.33 -6.79 -26.45
CA ILE A 53 14.77 -5.51 -25.99
C ILE A 53 13.25 -5.61 -25.81
N LEU A 54 12.55 -6.28 -26.73
CA LEU A 54 11.11 -6.54 -26.59
C LEU A 54 10.80 -7.41 -25.36
N PHE A 55 11.64 -8.40 -25.08
CA PHE A 55 11.52 -9.20 -23.86
C PHE A 55 11.68 -8.35 -22.59
N LEU A 56 12.66 -7.45 -22.55
CA LEU A 56 12.84 -6.52 -21.42
C LEU A 56 11.68 -5.54 -21.28
N ALA A 57 11.16 -5.02 -22.39
CA ALA A 57 9.98 -4.16 -22.39
C ALA A 57 8.74 -4.90 -21.86
N PHE A 58 8.55 -6.16 -22.28
CA PHE A 58 7.50 -7.03 -21.76
C PHE A 58 7.67 -7.28 -20.25
N LEU A 59 8.89 -7.56 -19.79
CA LEU A 59 9.17 -7.75 -18.37
C LEU A 59 8.90 -6.48 -17.56
N GLY A 60 9.24 -5.31 -18.12
CA GLY A 60 8.90 -4.00 -17.55
C GLY A 60 7.39 -3.78 -17.45
N MET A 61 6.63 -4.17 -18.48
CA MET A 61 5.17 -4.11 -18.46
C MET A 61 4.57 -5.02 -17.38
N VAL A 62 5.06 -6.26 -17.27
CA VAL A 62 4.66 -7.20 -16.22
C VAL A 62 5.01 -6.65 -14.83
N TYR A 63 6.15 -5.98 -14.68
CA TYR A 63 6.56 -5.35 -13.43
C TYR A 63 5.63 -4.22 -13.01
N ILE A 64 5.32 -3.30 -13.94
CA ILE A 64 4.37 -2.20 -13.69
C ILE A 64 2.99 -2.76 -13.32
N GLY A 65 2.55 -3.80 -14.02
CA GLY A 65 1.32 -4.52 -13.69
C GLY A 65 1.33 -5.05 -12.25
N ASN A 66 2.38 -5.79 -11.87
CA ASN A 66 2.53 -6.32 -10.51
C ASN A 66 2.59 -5.23 -9.44
N MET A 67 3.24 -4.10 -9.73
CA MET A 67 3.30 -2.96 -8.81
C MET A 67 1.90 -2.42 -8.49
N HIS A 68 1.04 -2.26 -9.48
CA HIS A 68 -0.34 -1.80 -9.26
C HIS A 68 -1.17 -2.81 -8.45
N TYR A 69 -0.97 -4.12 -8.67
CA TYR A 69 -1.62 -5.15 -7.85
C TYR A 69 -1.13 -5.10 -6.41
N ALA A 70 0.17 -4.97 -6.19
CA ALA A 70 0.75 -4.87 -4.85
C ALA A 70 0.23 -3.64 -4.09
N GLU A 71 0.14 -2.49 -4.76
CA GLU A 71 -0.41 -1.27 -4.15
C GLU A 71 -1.87 -1.45 -3.72
N LYS A 72 -2.69 -2.10 -4.56
CA LYS A 72 -4.08 -2.41 -4.22
C LYS A 72 -4.17 -3.36 -3.02
N SER A 73 -3.38 -4.43 -3.03
CA SER A 73 -3.35 -5.41 -1.93
C SER A 73 -2.92 -4.78 -0.61
N VAL A 74 -1.93 -3.87 -0.61
CA VAL A 74 -1.51 -3.15 0.60
C VAL A 74 -2.66 -2.32 1.17
N ARG A 75 -3.37 -1.57 0.32
CA ARG A 75 -4.54 -0.78 0.76
C ARG A 75 -5.67 -1.65 1.30
N GLU A 76 -5.91 -2.80 0.69
CA GLU A 76 -6.90 -3.78 1.18
C GLU A 76 -6.48 -4.34 2.56
N ILE A 77 -5.20 -4.69 2.75
CA ILE A 77 -4.67 -5.17 4.03
C ILE A 77 -4.89 -4.14 5.13
N ASP A 78 -4.60 -2.86 4.86
CA ASP A 78 -4.78 -1.79 5.84
C ASP A 78 -6.26 -1.63 6.25
N ALA A 79 -7.18 -1.69 5.27
CA ALA A 79 -8.61 -1.62 5.51
C ALA A 79 -9.11 -2.80 6.35
N LEU A 80 -8.73 -4.04 5.99
CA LEU A 80 -9.10 -5.24 6.74
C LEU A 80 -8.51 -5.22 8.16
N THR A 81 -7.27 -4.76 8.32
CA THR A 81 -6.62 -4.66 9.63
C THR A 81 -7.38 -3.71 10.55
N LYS A 82 -7.87 -2.59 10.00
CA LYS A 82 -8.70 -1.65 10.74
C LYS A 82 -10.01 -2.29 11.17
N GLU A 83 -10.69 -2.99 10.27
CA GLU A 83 -11.96 -3.68 10.56
C GLU A 83 -11.79 -4.74 11.66
N VAL A 84 -10.75 -5.58 11.58
CA VAL A 84 -10.45 -6.58 12.62
C VAL A 84 -10.16 -5.91 13.97
N LYS A 85 -9.47 -4.76 13.96
CA LYS A 85 -9.21 -4.00 15.19
C LYS A 85 -10.50 -3.48 15.79
N GLU A 86 -11.37 -2.86 15.01
CA GLU A 86 -12.67 -2.35 15.47
C GLU A 86 -13.53 -3.49 16.04
N LEU A 87 -13.68 -4.60 15.31
CA LEU A 87 -14.43 -5.76 15.75
C LEU A 87 -13.84 -6.37 17.04
N GLY A 88 -12.51 -6.37 17.16
CA GLY A 88 -11.81 -6.81 18.36
C GLY A 88 -12.05 -5.90 19.57
N TRP A 89 -12.29 -4.60 19.36
CA TRP A 89 -12.65 -3.66 20.42
C TRP A 89 -14.09 -3.88 20.88
N ASP A 90 -15.01 -4.05 19.95
CA ASP A 90 -16.42 -4.34 20.25
C ASP A 90 -16.57 -5.63 21.04
N TYR A 91 -15.85 -6.69 20.64
CA TYR A 91 -15.81 -7.95 21.38
C TYR A 91 -15.30 -7.75 22.81
N LYS A 92 -14.17 -7.05 22.98
CA LYS A 92 -13.58 -6.81 24.30
C LYS A 92 -14.51 -5.99 25.19
N SER A 93 -15.12 -4.94 24.66
CA SER A 93 -16.07 -4.09 25.37
C SER A 93 -17.29 -4.90 25.84
N THR A 94 -17.94 -5.60 24.91
CA THR A 94 -19.13 -6.43 25.21
C THR A 94 -18.81 -7.54 26.22
N LYS A 95 -17.62 -8.16 26.11
CA LYS A 95 -17.16 -9.17 27.05
C LYS A 95 -16.90 -8.58 28.44
N ALA A 96 -16.31 -7.40 28.53
CA ALA A 96 -16.09 -6.71 29.79
C ALA A 96 -17.43 -6.35 30.46
N ASP A 97 -18.40 -5.86 29.68
CA ASP A 97 -19.75 -5.57 30.17
C ASP A 97 -20.46 -6.83 30.68
N MET A 98 -20.35 -7.94 29.94
CA MET A 98 -20.90 -9.23 30.36
C MET A 98 -20.25 -9.69 31.67
N ALA A 99 -18.92 -9.67 31.75
CA ALA A 99 -18.19 -10.06 32.95
C ALA A 99 -18.58 -9.21 34.16
N PHE A 100 -18.70 -7.89 33.98
CA PHE A 100 -19.16 -6.97 35.03
C PHE A 100 -20.58 -7.33 35.50
N LYS A 101 -21.51 -7.55 34.57
CA LYS A 101 -22.90 -7.97 34.89
C LYS A 101 -22.97 -9.33 35.57
N SER A 102 -22.04 -10.24 35.26
CA SER A 102 -21.94 -11.56 35.89
C SER A 102 -21.27 -11.56 37.27
N THR A 103 -20.77 -10.41 37.75
CA THR A 103 -20.16 -10.31 39.08
C THR A 103 -21.19 -10.59 40.17
N LEU A 104 -20.82 -11.35 41.21
CA LEU A 104 -21.73 -11.73 42.30
C LEU A 104 -22.47 -10.53 42.92
N THR A 105 -21.79 -9.41 43.12
CA THR A 105 -22.39 -8.19 43.67
C THR A 105 -23.45 -7.59 42.73
N GLU A 106 -23.21 -7.60 41.43
CA GLU A 106 -24.14 -7.09 40.42
C GLU A 106 -25.32 -8.03 40.16
N VAL A 107 -25.09 -9.34 40.27
CA VAL A 107 -26.13 -10.36 40.23
C VAL A 107 -27.00 -10.29 41.48
N ALA A 108 -26.41 -10.17 42.68
CA ALA A 108 -27.14 -10.04 43.94
C ALA A 108 -28.07 -8.81 43.92
N LYS A 109 -27.56 -7.64 43.52
CA LYS A 109 -28.40 -6.43 43.36
C LYS A 109 -29.60 -6.63 42.42
N ARG A 110 -29.41 -7.37 41.31
CA ARG A 110 -30.49 -7.68 40.35
C ARG A 110 -31.41 -8.80 40.84
N ALA A 111 -30.93 -9.69 41.70
CA ALA A 111 -31.71 -10.76 42.31
C ALA A 111 -32.55 -10.24 43.48
N ASP A 112 -32.07 -9.20 44.18
CA ASP A 112 -32.81 -8.52 45.26
C ASP A 112 -34.13 -7.91 44.74
N THR A 113 -34.15 -7.37 43.51
CA THR A 113 -35.38 -6.87 42.89
C THR A 113 -36.37 -7.99 42.55
N LEU A 114 -35.89 -9.23 42.46
CA LEU A 114 -36.70 -10.44 42.27
C LEU A 114 -37.05 -11.11 43.61
N GLY A 115 -36.66 -10.51 44.76
CA GLY A 115 -36.91 -11.04 46.09
C GLY A 115 -36.00 -12.20 46.50
N LEU A 116 -34.89 -12.41 45.78
CA LEU A 116 -33.92 -13.49 46.02
C LEU A 116 -32.70 -12.92 46.76
N SER A 117 -32.32 -13.53 47.88
CA SER A 117 -31.18 -13.10 48.71
C SER A 117 -30.08 -14.16 48.72
N GLN A 118 -28.83 -13.71 48.85
CA GLN A 118 -27.68 -14.62 48.93
C GLN A 118 -27.66 -15.34 50.28
N SER A 119 -27.50 -16.66 50.26
CA SER A 119 -27.29 -17.43 51.48
C SER A 119 -25.90 -17.11 52.05
N VAL A 120 -25.86 -16.45 53.20
CA VAL A 120 -24.62 -16.07 53.91
C VAL A 120 -24.15 -17.18 54.85
N ASP A 121 -25.07 -18.08 55.22
CA ASP A 121 -24.77 -19.19 56.11
C ASP A 121 -24.07 -20.33 55.38
N PRO A 122 -23.02 -20.92 55.97
CA PRO A 122 -22.33 -22.07 55.39
C PRO A 122 -23.29 -23.28 55.33
N PRO A 123 -23.17 -24.13 54.29
CA PRO A 123 -24.04 -25.29 54.13
C PRO A 123 -23.86 -26.27 55.30
N GLY A 124 -24.98 -26.71 55.88
CA GLY A 124 -24.99 -27.66 56.98
C GLY A 124 -24.41 -29.01 56.57
N LYS A 125 -23.39 -29.49 57.29
CA LYS A 125 -22.86 -30.85 57.11
C LYS A 125 -23.83 -31.84 57.73
N ILE A 126 -24.57 -32.56 56.88
CA ILE A 126 -25.43 -33.66 57.31
C ILE A 126 -24.51 -34.82 57.72
N THR A 127 -24.42 -35.09 59.02
CA THR A 127 -23.75 -36.29 59.54
C THR A 127 -24.82 -37.28 59.95
N VAL A 128 -24.83 -38.43 59.27
CA VAL A 128 -25.71 -39.54 59.62
C VAL A 128 -25.18 -40.10 60.94
N LYS A 129 -25.94 -39.95 62.02
CA LYS A 129 -25.68 -40.69 63.25
C LYS A 129 -26.10 -42.13 62.98
N GLU A 130 -25.15 -43.04 62.94
CA GLU A 130 -25.49 -44.46 63.06
C GLU A 130 -26.14 -44.63 64.43
N VAL A 131 -27.42 -44.98 64.40
CA VAL A 131 -28.17 -45.39 65.58
C VAL A 131 -27.55 -46.73 65.98
N ALA A 132 -26.82 -46.75 67.09
CA ALA A 132 -26.37 -47.98 67.69
C ALA A 132 -27.60 -48.77 68.12
N ASP A 133 -28.01 -49.73 67.28
CA ASP A 133 -28.99 -50.75 67.61
C ASP A 133 -28.42 -51.57 68.78
N GLY A 134 -28.89 -51.25 69.98
CA GLY A 134 -28.64 -52.04 71.17
C GLY A 134 -29.46 -53.32 71.12
N ASN A 135 -28.77 -54.45 70.97
CA ASN A 135 -29.15 -55.73 71.57
C ASN A 135 -27.90 -56.52 71.94
#